data_AF-A0A950ABK3-F1
#
_entry.id   AF-A0A950ABK3-F1
#
_cell.length_a   1.000
_cell.length_b   1.000
_cell.length_c   1.000
_cell.angle_alpha   90.00
_cell.angle_beta   90.00
_cell.angle_gamma   90.00
#
_symmetry.space_group_name_H-M   'P 1'
#
loop_
_entity.id
_entity.type
_entity.pdbx_description
1 polymer ?
#
loop_
_entity_poly.entity_id
_entity_poly.type
_entity_poly.pdbx_seq_one_letter_code
_entity_poly.pdbx_strand_id
1 'polypeptide(L)'
;MRDALIPLIFPHAFRYLGLTFLIYGVTTKPLDPRFADPTAYGDLLTVLLALASIGALRANSLFSIPLVWTFSIVGIADFTLAFPLALRLANPGDFGACIYIPMIVVPPLMVSHYLIIVKLRQEAKDRAQEERLKSIS
;
A
#
# COMPACT_ATOMS: atom_id res chain seq x y z
N MET A 1 17.86 -5.14 6.09
CA MET A 1 16.42 -5.33 5.87
C MET A 1 15.56 -4.16 6.39
N ARG A 2 15.48 -3.96 7.71
CA ARG A 2 14.54 -3.00 8.35
C ARG A 2 14.75 -1.56 7.94
N ASP A 3 16.01 -1.13 7.93
CA ASP A 3 16.38 0.25 7.60
C ASP A 3 16.05 0.61 6.14
N ALA A 4 15.89 -0.40 5.28
CA ALA A 4 15.49 -0.23 3.89
C ALA A 4 13.98 -0.37 3.66
N LEU A 5 13.27 -1.17 4.47
CA LEU A 5 11.82 -1.37 4.33
C LEU A 5 11.01 -0.24 4.98
N ILE A 6 11.43 0.28 6.13
CA ILE A 6 10.68 1.32 6.85
C ILE A 6 10.49 2.58 5.98
N PRO A 7 11.51 3.12 5.28
CA PRO A 7 11.32 4.27 4.40
C PRO A 7 10.39 4.00 3.22
N LEU A 8 10.29 2.75 2.75
CA LEU A 8 9.39 2.37 1.66
C LEU A 8 7.94 2.21 2.15
N ILE A 9 7.73 1.76 3.38
CA ILE A 9 6.40 1.57 3.99
C ILE A 9 5.85 2.89 4.52
N PHE A 10 6.70 3.78 5.04
CA PHE A 10 6.30 5.01 5.70
C PHE A 10 5.35 5.91 4.88
N PRO A 11 5.56 6.13 3.57
CA PRO A 11 4.61 6.88 2.74
C PRO A 11 3.18 6.31 2.77
N HIS A 12 3.01 5.00 2.99
CA HIS A 12 1.69 4.37 3.08
C HIS A 12 0.94 4.73 4.35
N ALA A 13 1.61 5.31 5.36
CA ALA A 13 0.94 5.85 6.55
C ALA A 13 0.03 7.05 6.24
N PHE A 14 0.19 7.68 5.07
CA PHE A 14 -0.65 8.80 4.62
C PHE A 14 -1.85 8.37 3.79
N ARG A 15 -2.07 7.06 3.61
CA ARG A 15 -3.20 6.54 2.83
C ARG A 15 -4.56 6.81 3.46
N TYR A 16 -4.61 7.30 4.71
CA TYR A 16 -5.86 7.84 5.27
C TYR A 16 -6.48 8.96 4.41
N LEU A 17 -5.69 9.59 3.52
CA LEU A 17 -6.20 10.51 2.51
C LEU A 17 -7.30 9.89 1.62
N GLY A 18 -7.31 8.58 1.41
CA GLY A 18 -8.39 7.89 0.68
C GLY A 18 -9.77 8.07 1.30
N LEU A 19 -9.86 8.27 2.62
CA LEU A 19 -11.14 8.56 3.29
C LEU A 19 -11.78 9.87 2.81
N THR A 20 -10.98 10.78 2.23
CA THR A 20 -11.51 12.04 1.69
C THR A 20 -12.40 11.85 0.46
N PHE A 21 -12.36 10.68 -0.21
CA PHE A 21 -13.33 10.35 -1.28
C PHE A 21 -14.78 10.30 -0.77
N LEU A 22 -15.00 10.11 0.54
CA LEU A 22 -16.32 10.07 1.18
C LEU A 22 -16.81 11.46 1.64
N ILE A 23 -15.96 12.49 1.61
CA ILE A 23 -16.24 13.78 2.21
C ILE A 23 -16.70 14.77 1.15
N TYR A 24 -18.00 15.09 1.18
CA TYR A 24 -18.56 16.19 0.40
C TYR A 24 -17.92 17.52 0.81
N GLY A 25 -17.42 18.27 -0.16
CA GLY A 25 -16.68 19.52 0.03
C GLY A 25 -15.17 19.40 -0.22
N VAL A 26 -14.61 18.19 -0.12
CA VAL A 26 -13.27 17.89 -0.69
C VAL A 26 -13.43 17.44 -2.15
N THR A 27 -14.43 16.59 -2.39
CA THR A 27 -14.96 16.33 -3.72
C THR A 27 -15.95 17.42 -4.13
N THR A 28 -16.14 17.65 -5.43
CA THR A 28 -17.12 18.64 -5.90
C THR A 28 -18.55 18.10 -5.82
N LYS A 29 -18.71 16.78 -5.87
CA LYS A 29 -19.96 16.03 -5.68
C LYS A 29 -19.68 14.70 -4.98
N PRO A 30 -20.70 14.04 -4.39
CA PRO A 30 -20.55 12.66 -3.94
C PRO A 30 -20.11 11.77 -5.12
N LEU A 31 -18.99 11.07 -4.95
CA LEU A 31 -18.50 10.10 -5.92
C LEU A 31 -19.40 8.85 -5.93
N ASP A 32 -19.37 8.07 -7.01
CA ASP A 32 -20.12 6.80 -7.06
C ASP A 32 -19.69 5.90 -5.88
N PRO A 33 -20.60 5.47 -5.00
CA PRO A 33 -20.27 4.68 -3.82
C PRO A 33 -19.53 3.38 -4.15
N ARG A 34 -19.78 2.80 -5.34
CA ARG A 34 -19.09 1.58 -5.79
C ARG A 34 -17.60 1.82 -6.09
N PHE A 35 -17.18 3.07 -6.26
CA PHE A 35 -15.77 3.47 -6.30
C PHE A 35 -15.31 3.99 -4.94
N ALA A 36 -16.05 4.93 -4.35
CA ALA A 36 -15.62 5.68 -3.18
C ALA A 36 -15.48 4.79 -1.94
N ASP A 37 -16.46 3.92 -1.67
CA ASP A 37 -16.45 3.05 -0.49
C ASP A 37 -15.29 2.05 -0.53
N PRO A 38 -15.15 1.18 -1.56
CA PRO A 38 -14.07 0.19 -1.54
C PRO A 38 -12.69 0.84 -1.55
N THR A 39 -12.50 1.96 -2.24
CA THR A 39 -11.21 2.68 -2.28
C THR A 39 -10.89 3.30 -0.92
N ALA A 40 -11.85 3.98 -0.28
CA ALA A 40 -11.64 4.63 1.01
C ALA A 40 -11.34 3.61 2.13
N TYR A 41 -12.10 2.51 2.18
CA TYR A 41 -11.90 1.48 3.19
C TYR A 41 -10.68 0.60 2.89
N GLY A 42 -10.35 0.36 1.63
CA GLY A 42 -9.13 -0.35 1.23
C GLY A 42 -7.87 0.45 1.57
N ASP A 43 -7.90 1.77 1.39
CA ASP A 43 -6.86 2.69 1.86
C ASP A 43 -6.71 2.68 3.38
N LEU A 44 -7.83 2.72 4.12
CA LEU A 44 -7.82 2.61 5.58
C LEU A 44 -7.21 1.28 6.05
N LEU A 45 -7.61 0.16 5.47
CA LEU A 45 -7.03 -1.14 5.80
C LEU A 45 -5.52 -1.16 5.51
N THR A 46 -5.11 -0.60 4.38
CA THR A 46 -3.70 -0.54 3.98
C THR A 46 -2.88 0.34 4.94
N VAL A 47 -3.41 1.48 5.40
CA VAL A 47 -2.75 2.35 6.39
C VAL A 47 -2.51 1.60 7.70
N LEU A 48 -3.50 0.84 8.17
CA LEU A 48 -3.41 0.09 9.42
C LEU A 48 -2.35 -1.03 9.30
N LEU A 49 -2.34 -1.74 8.18
CA LEU A 49 -1.31 -2.76 7.89
C LEU A 49 0.09 -2.17 7.75
N ALA A 50 0.22 -0.97 7.16
CA ALA A 50 1.49 -0.26 7.04
C ALA A 50 2.05 0.12 8.43
N LEU A 51 1.21 0.72 9.28
CA LEU A 51 1.59 1.10 10.65
C LEU A 51 1.95 -0.12 11.49
N ALA A 52 1.15 -1.19 11.40
CA ALA A 52 1.43 -2.45 12.08
C ALA A 52 2.74 -3.08 11.59
N SER A 53 3.01 -3.03 10.28
CA SER A 53 4.29 -3.49 9.68
C SER A 53 5.48 -2.70 10.22
N ILE A 54 5.39 -1.37 10.27
CA ILE A 54 6.45 -0.51 10.84
C ILE A 54 6.67 -0.84 12.32
N GLY A 55 5.59 -0.99 13.10
CA GLY A 55 5.67 -1.38 14.51
C GLY A 55 6.35 -2.73 14.70
N ALA A 56 5.94 -3.76 13.95
CA ALA A 56 6.52 -5.10 14.00
C ALA A 56 7.99 -5.11 13.57
N LEU A 57 8.36 -4.33 12.55
CA LEU A 57 9.76 -4.17 12.12
C LEU A 57 10.59 -3.49 13.21
N ARG A 58 10.11 -2.41 13.84
CA ARG A 58 10.82 -1.72 14.93
C ARG A 58 10.98 -2.60 16.17
N ALA A 59 9.96 -3.39 16.52
CA ALA A 59 9.96 -4.27 17.68
C ALA A 59 10.78 -5.57 17.48
N ASN A 60 11.44 -5.75 16.34
CA ASN A 60 12.15 -6.99 16.00
C ASN A 60 11.26 -8.26 16.05
N SER A 61 9.97 -8.12 15.76
CA SER A 61 9.00 -9.21 15.89
C SER A 61 9.17 -10.28 14.80
N LEU A 62 8.93 -11.54 15.15
CA LEU A 62 8.85 -12.67 14.21
C LEU A 62 7.76 -12.48 13.15
N PHE A 63 6.71 -11.71 13.49
CA PHE A 63 5.61 -11.42 12.56
C PHE A 63 5.90 -10.30 11.56
N SER A 64 7.07 -9.66 11.65
CA SER A 64 7.41 -8.51 10.79
C SER A 64 7.37 -8.84 9.29
N ILE A 65 8.01 -9.93 8.86
CA ILE A 65 8.02 -10.34 7.44
C ILE A 65 6.64 -10.74 6.92
N PRO A 66 5.89 -11.65 7.58
CA PRO A 66 4.54 -11.98 7.15
C PRO A 66 3.64 -10.75 7.02
N LEU A 67 3.73 -9.82 7.97
CA LEU A 67 2.90 -8.63 7.98
C LEU A 67 3.22 -7.67 6.83
N VAL A 68 4.51 -7.48 6.51
CA VAL A 68 4.93 -6.67 5.34
C VAL A 68 4.46 -7.32 4.02
N TRP A 69 4.44 -8.65 3.94
CA TRP A 69 3.85 -9.36 2.80
C TRP A 69 2.35 -9.12 2.69
N THR A 70 1.60 -9.30 3.77
CA THR A 70 0.15 -9.04 3.82
C THR A 70 -0.17 -7.61 3.42
N PHE A 71 0.53 -6.64 4.01
CA PHE A 71 0.46 -5.22 3.65
C PHE A 71 0.68 -5.01 2.14
N SER A 72 1.72 -5.63 1.56
CA SER A 72 2.05 -5.45 0.15
C SER A 72 1.00 -6.03 -0.78
N ILE A 73 0.46 -7.21 -0.45
CA ILE A 73 -0.59 -7.85 -1.26
C ILE A 73 -1.88 -7.05 -1.19
N VAL A 74 -2.30 -6.64 0.01
CA VAL A 74 -3.53 -5.86 0.21
C VAL A 74 -3.43 -4.51 -0.50
N GLY A 75 -2.33 -3.78 -0.33
CA GLY A 75 -2.18 -2.46 -0.97
C GLY A 75 -2.10 -2.50 -2.50
N ILE A 76 -1.55 -3.58 -3.09
CA ILE A 76 -1.59 -3.79 -4.55
C ILE A 76 -3.00 -4.14 -5.00
N ALA A 77 -3.70 -5.00 -4.27
CA ALA A 77 -5.07 -5.39 -4.59
C ALA A 77 -6.01 -4.17 -4.57
N ASP A 78 -5.85 -3.30 -3.57
CA ASP A 78 -6.59 -2.05 -3.46
C ASP A 78 -6.43 -1.17 -4.72
N PHE A 79 -5.19 -0.87 -5.13
CA PHE A 79 -4.95 -0.10 -6.36
C PHE A 79 -5.49 -0.77 -7.61
N THR A 80 -5.36 -2.10 -7.71
CA THR A 80 -5.81 -2.87 -8.87
C THR A 80 -7.33 -2.87 -9.00
N LEU A 81 -8.06 -2.77 -7.88
CA LEU A 81 -9.52 -2.64 -7.86
C LEU A 81 -9.98 -1.19 -8.07
N ALA A 82 -9.33 -0.24 -7.40
CA ALA A 82 -9.71 1.17 -7.44
C ALA A 82 -9.54 1.77 -8.84
N PHE A 83 -8.48 1.42 -9.57
CA PHE A 83 -8.17 2.04 -10.86
C PHE A 83 -9.24 1.74 -11.95
N PRO A 84 -9.67 0.49 -12.20
CA PRO A 84 -10.77 0.21 -13.12
C PRO A 84 -12.11 0.82 -12.69
N LEU A 85 -12.40 0.87 -11.38
CA LEU A 85 -13.61 1.48 -10.86
C LEU A 85 -13.62 2.99 -11.12
N ALA A 86 -12.49 3.67 -10.88
CA ALA A 86 -12.34 5.09 -11.17
C ALA A 86 -12.60 5.38 -12.66
N LEU A 87 -12.01 4.60 -13.57
CA LEU A 87 -12.19 4.80 -15.02
C LEU A 87 -13.62 4.59 -15.51
N ARG A 88 -14.38 3.70 -14.86
CA ARG A 88 -15.74 3.33 -15.30
C ARG A 88 -16.83 4.17 -14.66
N LEU A 89 -16.65 4.53 -13.39
CA LEU A 89 -17.72 5.05 -12.54
C LEU A 89 -17.49 6.48 -12.11
N ALA A 90 -16.26 6.98 -12.15
CA ALA A 90 -15.95 8.32 -11.68
C ALA A 90 -15.70 9.27 -12.86
N ASN A 91 -16.29 10.46 -12.78
CA ASN A 91 -15.94 11.55 -13.68
C ASN A 91 -14.78 12.34 -13.07
N PRO A 92 -13.67 12.60 -13.80
CA PRO A 92 -12.54 13.37 -13.27
C PRO A 92 -12.94 14.73 -12.66
N GLY A 93 -13.97 15.38 -13.19
CA GLY A 93 -14.48 16.66 -12.67
C GLY A 93 -15.15 16.58 -11.29
N ASP A 94 -15.57 15.39 -10.86
CA ASP A 94 -16.26 15.19 -9.58
C ASP A 94 -15.29 15.02 -8.40
N PHE A 95 -14.03 14.69 -8.67
CA PHE A 95 -13.01 14.45 -7.63
C PHE A 95 -12.64 15.69 -6.82
N GLY A 96 -12.85 16.91 -7.33
CA GLY A 96 -12.42 18.12 -6.64
C GLY A 96 -10.93 18.08 -6.28
N ALA A 97 -10.60 18.35 -5.03
CA ALA A 97 -9.21 18.27 -4.55
C ALA A 97 -8.69 16.82 -4.48
N CYS A 98 -9.56 15.82 -4.43
CA CYS A 98 -9.14 14.41 -4.39
C CYS A 98 -8.45 13.95 -5.68
N ILE A 99 -8.50 14.73 -6.77
CA ILE A 99 -7.82 14.40 -8.04
C ILE A 99 -6.29 14.30 -7.87
N TYR A 100 -5.73 15.01 -6.88
CA TYR A 100 -4.29 14.96 -6.60
C TYR A 100 -3.84 13.62 -5.99
N ILE A 101 -4.77 12.86 -5.37
CA ILE A 101 -4.45 11.55 -4.80
C ILE A 101 -4.01 10.56 -5.91
N PRO A 102 -4.84 10.23 -6.92
CA PRO A 102 -4.41 9.34 -8.00
C PRO A 102 -3.32 9.93 -8.89
N MET A 103 -3.22 11.26 -8.99
CA MET A 103 -2.24 11.91 -9.87
C MET A 103 -0.83 11.95 -9.27
N ILE A 104 -0.70 12.21 -7.97
CA ILE A 104 0.58 12.47 -7.31
C ILE A 104 0.93 11.41 -6.27
N VAL A 105 -0.05 10.98 -5.46
CA VAL A 105 0.18 10.10 -4.31
C VAL A 105 0.23 8.63 -4.73
N VAL A 106 -0.70 8.18 -5.57
CA VAL A 106 -0.82 6.76 -5.94
C VAL A 106 0.42 6.22 -6.69
N PRO A 107 0.99 6.90 -7.71
CA PRO A 107 2.12 6.37 -8.46
C PRO A 107 3.36 6.01 -7.60
N PRO A 108 3.88 6.89 -6.71
CA PRO A 108 5.00 6.53 -5.85
C PRO A 108 4.64 5.42 -4.84
N LEU A 109 3.40 5.36 -4.37
CA LEU A 109 2.94 4.26 -3.51
C LEU A 109 2.95 2.92 -4.25
N MET A 110 2.54 2.87 -5.52
CA MET A 110 2.65 1.65 -6.34
C MET A 110 4.11 1.22 -6.53
N VAL A 111 5.01 2.17 -6.84
CA VAL A 111 6.45 1.89 -6.98
C VAL A 111 7.04 1.35 -5.69
N SER A 112 6.69 1.93 -4.54
CA SER A 112 7.20 1.46 -3.25
C SER A 112 6.74 0.03 -2.92
N HIS A 113 5.49 -0.36 -3.23
CA HIS A 113 5.06 -1.76 -3.11
C HIS A 113 5.89 -2.71 -3.97
N TYR A 114 6.15 -2.32 -5.23
CA TYR A 114 7.01 -3.10 -6.11
C TYR A 114 8.42 -3.30 -5.52
N LEU A 115 9.03 -2.21 -5.04
CA LEU A 115 10.36 -2.25 -4.42
C LEU A 115 10.39 -3.10 -3.15
N ILE A 116 9.34 -3.06 -2.33
CA ILE A 116 9.21 -3.90 -1.13
C ILE A 116 9.19 -5.37 -1.53
N ILE A 117 8.36 -5.76 -2.50
CA ILE A 117 8.30 -7.16 -2.97
C ILE A 117 9.65 -7.63 -3.53
N VAL A 118 10.32 -6.79 -4.32
CA VAL A 118 11.65 -7.11 -4.84
C VAL A 118 12.63 -7.37 -3.71
N LYS A 119 12.67 -6.50 -2.69
CA LYS A 119 13.53 -6.68 -1.52
C LYS A 119 13.19 -7.95 -0.72
N LEU A 120 11.91 -8.21 -0.45
CA LEU A 120 11.48 -9.42 0.26
C LEU A 120 11.91 -10.69 -0.48
N ARG A 121 11.82 -10.69 -1.82
CA ARG A 121 12.24 -11.83 -2.66
C ARG A 121 13.75 -12.00 -2.71
N GLN A 122 14.51 -10.92 -2.80
CA GLN A 122 15.97 -10.96 -2.78
C GLN A 122 16.47 -11.63 -1.50
N GLU A 123 15.98 -11.18 -0.34
CA GLU A 123 16.42 -11.75 0.93
C GLU A 123 16.00 -13.21 1.14
N ALA A 124 14.84 -13.61 0.60
CA ALA A 124 14.45 -15.02 0.63
C ALA A 124 15.41 -15.91 -0.18
N LYS A 125 15.92 -15.41 -1.31
CA LYS A 125 16.92 -16.11 -2.11
C LYS A 125 18.28 -16.18 -1.40
N ASP A 126 18.72 -15.08 -0.81
CA ASP A 126 20.00 -15.00 -0.11
C ASP A 126 20.03 -15.99 1.07
N ARG A 127 18.95 -16.04 1.87
CA ARG A 127 18.80 -17.01 2.97
C ARG A 127 18.85 -18.46 2.49
N ALA A 128 18.13 -18.79 1.42
CA ALA A 128 18.13 -20.15 0.86
C ALA A 128 19.51 -20.56 0.32
N GLN A 129 20.28 -19.63 -0.24
CA GLN A 129 21.64 -19.88 -0.71
C GLN A 129 22.62 -20.13 0.46
N GLU A 130 22.53 -19.35 1.53
CA GLU A 130 23.33 -19.57 2.74
C GLU A 130 23.06 -20.94 3.38
N GLU A 131 21.78 -21.33 3.49
CA GLU A 131 21.39 -22.65 4.02
C GLU A 131 21.94 -23.80 3.16
N ARG A 132 21.89 -23.65 1.83
CA ARG A 132 22.45 -24.62 0.90
C ARG A 132 23.96 -24.74 1.04
N LEU A 133 24.68 -23.63 1.20
CA LEU A 133 26.13 -23.64 1.41
C LEU A 133 26.50 -24.35 2.73
N LYS A 134 25.76 -24.10 3.81
CA LYS A 134 25.94 -24.76 5.11
C LYS A 134 25.66 -26.26 5.08
N SER A 135 24.75 -26.73 4.21
CA SER A 135 24.47 -28.16 4.08
C SER A 135 25.55 -28.96 3.33
N ILE A 136 26.46 -28.28 2.62
CA ILE A 136 27.51 -28.90 1.79
C ILE A 136 28.88 -28.84 2.49
N SER A 137 29.06 -27.94 3.47
CA SER A 137 30.25 -27.86 4.34
C SER A 137 30.16 -28.79 5.53
#